data_AF-A0A6J8C3E3-F1
#
_entry.id   AF-A0A6J8C3E3-F1
#
_cell.length_a   1.000
_cell.length_b   1.000
_cell.length_c   1.000
_cell.angle_alpha   90.00
_cell.angle_beta   90.00
_cell.angle_gamma   90.00
#
_symmetry.space_group_name_H-M   'P 1'
#
loop_
_entity.id
_entity.type
_entity.pdbx_description
1 polymer ?
#
loop_
_entity_poly.entity_id
_entity_poly.type
_entity_poly.pdbx_seq_one_letter_code
_entity_poly.pdbx_strand_id
1 'polypeptide(L)'
;MTLGCGASIAKVILIIVNTIFLILGLGIGIAGLVFRFGTDLLGDKIKEAMKSLKVDVVGGVNVYDVASSLSLLLIIVGFFIFLVGGLGCCGACCQNRVLLVVYAIIVAILLIAQIVGVALFAGFRSEFDDSVKKGFKDILQTKYNTTGNDDLSQSYNALFNLYECCGVDSAADMPDNNLPKECCASSNPCSKSSTDVRSGCYTKLKDQIDQYNSIFIGVGVSVLVFQLLCVLFSFCLCVAIGRDE
;
A
#
# COMPACT_ATOMS: atom_id res chain seq x y z
N MET A 1 16.82 -23.31 32.91
CA MET A 1 17.67 -23.17 31.71
C MET A 1 18.16 -21.73 31.65
N THR A 2 19.46 -21.51 31.90
CA THR A 2 20.04 -20.16 31.87
C THR A 2 20.71 -19.94 30.52
N LEU A 3 20.01 -19.27 29.60
CA LEU A 3 20.61 -18.82 28.34
C LEU A 3 21.76 -17.86 28.63
N GLY A 4 22.84 -17.97 27.87
CA GLY A 4 23.92 -16.97 27.89
C GLY A 4 23.39 -15.54 27.67
N CYS A 5 24.10 -14.54 28.20
CA CYS A 5 23.64 -13.13 28.20
C CYS A 5 23.21 -12.64 26.80
N GLY A 6 24.00 -12.94 25.75
CA GLY A 6 23.67 -12.56 24.38
C GLY A 6 22.40 -13.23 23.81
N ALA A 7 22.19 -14.51 24.10
CA ALA A 7 21.00 -15.24 23.64
C ALA A 7 19.73 -14.77 24.38
N SER A 8 19.88 -14.41 25.65
CA SER A 8 18.79 -13.80 26.45
C SER A 8 18.38 -12.44 25.89
N ILE A 9 19.34 -11.59 25.50
CA ILE A 9 19.06 -10.30 24.85
C ILE A 9 18.36 -10.51 23.50
N ALA A 10 18.88 -11.40 22.64
CA ALA A 10 18.28 -11.71 21.34
C ALA A 10 16.83 -12.20 21.49
N LYS A 11 16.55 -13.05 22.49
CA LYS A 11 15.20 -13.48 22.83
C LYS A 11 14.28 -12.30 23.17
N VAL A 12 14.70 -11.42 24.07
CA VAL A 12 13.88 -10.26 24.47
C VAL A 12 13.60 -9.34 23.28
N ILE A 13 14.62 -9.04 22.47
CA ILE A 13 14.46 -8.21 21.27
C ILE A 13 13.46 -8.84 20.29
N LEU A 14 13.60 -10.13 19.98
CA LEU A 14 12.68 -10.83 19.08
C LEU A 14 11.25 -10.83 19.60
N ILE A 15 11.04 -11.02 20.91
CA ILE A 15 9.70 -10.99 21.50
C ILE A 15 9.09 -9.60 21.37
N ILE A 16 9.81 -8.54 21.74
CA ILE A 16 9.30 -7.17 21.67
C ILE A 16 8.93 -6.82 20.23
N VAL A 17 9.86 -7.03 19.30
CA VAL A 17 9.70 -6.70 17.89
C VAL A 17 8.51 -7.45 17.27
N ASN A 18 8.42 -8.76 17.47
CA ASN A 18 7.34 -9.55 16.90
C ASN A 18 5.99 -9.31 17.60
N THR A 19 6.00 -8.89 18.86
CA THR A 19 4.76 -8.43 19.55
C THR A 19 4.25 -7.13 18.93
N ILE A 20 5.13 -6.18 18.62
CA ILE A 20 4.75 -4.95 17.90
C ILE A 20 4.12 -5.30 16.55
N PHE A 21 4.74 -6.20 15.78
CA PHE A 21 4.17 -6.66 14.51
C PHE A 21 2.85 -7.39 14.66
N LEU A 22 2.70 -8.20 15.69
CA LEU A 22 1.43 -8.87 15.97
C LEU A 22 0.32 -7.84 16.21
N ILE A 23 0.57 -6.81 17.03
CA ILE A 23 -0.40 -5.74 17.32
C ILE A 23 -0.69 -4.92 16.05
N LEU A 24 0.35 -4.52 15.31
CA LEU A 24 0.17 -3.75 14.07
C LEU A 24 -0.58 -4.55 13.00
N GLY A 25 -0.23 -5.83 12.80
CA GLY A 25 -0.90 -6.72 11.86
C GLY A 25 -2.38 -6.92 12.22
N LEU A 26 -2.68 -7.13 13.50
CA LEU A 26 -4.06 -7.21 13.99
C LEU A 26 -4.82 -5.90 13.76
N GLY A 27 -4.20 -4.75 14.07
CA GLY A 27 -4.80 -3.44 13.84
C GLY A 27 -5.10 -3.16 12.38
N ILE A 28 -4.15 -3.45 11.48
CA ILE A 28 -4.31 -3.30 10.03
C ILE A 28 -5.40 -4.26 9.50
N GLY A 29 -5.40 -5.51 9.95
CA GLY A 29 -6.41 -6.51 9.56
C GLY A 29 -7.81 -6.12 10.01
N ILE A 30 -7.98 -5.67 11.26
CA ILE A 30 -9.24 -5.17 11.79
C ILE A 30 -9.69 -3.93 11.02
N ALA A 31 -8.79 -2.97 10.76
CA ALA A 31 -9.11 -1.80 9.95
C ALA A 31 -9.61 -2.21 8.57
N GLY A 32 -8.94 -3.15 7.90
CA GLY A 32 -9.38 -3.71 6.62
C GLY A 32 -10.78 -4.34 6.70
N LEU A 33 -11.07 -5.13 7.74
CA LEU A 33 -12.41 -5.72 7.97
C LEU A 33 -13.48 -4.65 8.20
N VAL A 34 -13.16 -3.61 8.97
CA VAL A 34 -14.06 -2.47 9.23
C VAL A 34 -14.29 -1.67 7.96
N PHE A 35 -13.27 -1.41 7.14
CA PHE A 35 -13.45 -0.76 5.85
C PHE A 35 -14.30 -1.60 4.89
N ARG A 36 -14.18 -2.93 4.96
CA ARG A 36 -14.90 -3.85 4.06
C ARG A 36 -16.36 -4.08 4.43
N PHE A 37 -16.64 -4.30 5.72
CA PHE A 37 -17.95 -4.71 6.23
C PHE A 37 -18.60 -3.68 7.16
N GLY A 38 -17.85 -2.68 7.60
CA GLY A 38 -18.33 -1.67 8.54
C GLY A 38 -19.44 -0.80 7.96
N THR A 39 -19.51 -0.61 6.64
CA THR A 39 -20.64 0.09 5.99
C THR A 39 -21.95 -0.68 6.13
N ASP A 40 -21.89 -2.01 6.18
CA ASP A 40 -23.05 -2.90 6.33
C ASP A 40 -23.40 -3.15 7.82
N LEU A 41 -22.38 -3.20 8.69
CA LEU A 41 -22.53 -3.44 10.15
C LEU A 41 -22.93 -2.19 10.95
N LEU A 42 -22.57 -1.00 10.49
CA LEU A 42 -22.82 0.27 11.19
C LEU A 42 -23.84 1.15 10.44
N GLY A 43 -24.56 0.57 9.47
CA GLY A 43 -25.38 1.25 8.47
C GLY A 43 -26.36 2.29 9.00
N ASP A 44 -26.94 2.10 10.19
CA ASP A 44 -27.93 3.04 10.74
C ASP A 44 -27.30 4.18 11.58
N LYS A 45 -26.15 3.95 12.21
CA LYS A 45 -25.50 4.93 13.10
C LYS A 45 -24.45 5.78 12.37
N ILE A 46 -23.75 5.18 11.40
CA ILE A 46 -22.67 5.84 10.67
C ILE A 46 -23.18 6.66 9.48
N LYS A 47 -24.32 6.31 8.87
CA LYS A 47 -24.96 7.16 7.84
C LYS A 47 -25.28 8.56 8.35
N GLU A 48 -25.76 8.70 9.59
CA GLU A 48 -26.07 10.00 10.18
C GLU A 48 -24.82 10.78 10.61
N ALA A 49 -23.80 10.09 11.14
CA ALA A 49 -22.54 10.71 11.53
C ALA A 49 -21.69 11.15 10.31
N MET A 50 -21.67 10.37 9.23
CA MET A 50 -21.01 10.74 7.96
C MET A 50 -21.71 11.89 7.25
N LYS A 51 -23.01 12.11 7.49
CA LYS A 51 -23.74 13.28 6.98
C LYS A 51 -23.43 14.56 7.76
N SER A 52 -22.99 14.42 9.01
CA SER A 52 -22.70 15.53 9.93
C SER A 52 -21.21 15.93 9.91
N LEU A 53 -20.32 15.00 9.61
CA LEU A 53 -18.97 15.30 9.14
C LEU A 53 -19.08 15.67 7.66
N LYS A 54 -19.07 16.97 7.34
CA LYS A 54 -18.69 17.44 5.99
C LYS A 54 -17.23 17.04 5.73
N VAL A 55 -16.98 15.75 5.51
CA VAL A 55 -15.84 15.38 4.70
C VAL A 55 -16.30 15.73 3.29
N ASP A 56 -16.02 16.97 2.87
CA ASP A 56 -15.89 17.30 1.46
C ASP A 56 -14.69 16.50 0.92
N VAL A 57 -14.84 15.16 0.85
CA VAL A 57 -14.14 14.37 -0.15
C VAL A 57 -14.82 14.74 -1.45
N VAL A 58 -14.27 15.79 -2.05
CA VAL A 58 -14.48 16.26 -3.42
C VAL A 58 -15.15 15.19 -4.30
N GLY A 59 -16.45 15.38 -4.55
CA GLY A 59 -17.19 14.83 -5.70
C GLY A 59 -17.22 13.31 -5.86
N GLY A 60 -18.16 12.66 -5.16
CA GLY A 60 -18.89 11.44 -5.58
C GLY A 60 -18.13 10.28 -6.22
N VAL A 61 -16.96 9.96 -5.68
CA VAL A 61 -16.38 8.61 -5.79
C VAL A 61 -17.41 7.59 -5.25
N ASN A 62 -17.81 6.52 -5.97
CA ASN A 62 -18.13 5.25 -5.27
C ASN A 62 -16.81 4.69 -4.78
N VAL A 63 -16.46 5.23 -3.62
CA VAL A 63 -15.42 4.77 -2.72
C VAL A 63 -15.46 3.25 -2.61
N TYR A 64 -16.63 2.62 -2.76
CA TYR A 64 -16.84 1.19 -2.62
C TYR A 64 -15.90 0.29 -3.45
N ASP A 65 -15.61 0.54 -4.73
CA ASP A 65 -14.80 -0.41 -5.54
C ASP A 65 -13.28 -0.29 -5.31
N VAL A 66 -12.78 0.94 -5.23
CA VAL A 66 -11.37 1.20 -4.89
C VAL A 66 -11.13 0.86 -3.42
N ALA A 67 -12.04 1.24 -2.52
CA ALA A 67 -11.96 0.86 -1.12
C ALA A 67 -12.15 -0.65 -0.94
N SER A 68 -12.95 -1.33 -1.78
CA SER A 68 -13.10 -2.79 -1.77
C SER A 68 -11.76 -3.48 -2.04
N SER A 69 -11.06 -3.05 -3.09
CA SER A 69 -9.75 -3.62 -3.45
C SER A 69 -8.69 -3.29 -2.38
N LEU A 70 -8.66 -2.05 -1.90
CA LEU A 70 -7.72 -1.61 -0.86
C LEU A 70 -7.98 -2.30 0.49
N SER A 71 -9.25 -2.44 0.89
CA SER A 71 -9.62 -3.11 2.15
C SER A 71 -9.28 -4.60 2.11
N LEU A 72 -9.49 -5.28 0.98
CA LEU A 72 -9.03 -6.66 0.80
C LEU A 72 -7.50 -6.79 0.94
N LEU A 73 -6.73 -5.87 0.35
CA LEU A 73 -5.27 -5.84 0.55
C LEU A 73 -4.88 -5.62 2.01
N LEU A 74 -5.53 -4.70 2.72
CA LEU A 74 -5.29 -4.46 4.14
C LEU A 74 -5.57 -5.70 5.00
N ILE A 75 -6.65 -6.43 4.71
CA ILE A 75 -6.98 -7.69 5.40
C ILE A 75 -5.87 -8.73 5.19
N ILE A 76 -5.48 -8.97 3.92
CA ILE A 76 -4.48 -9.99 3.58
C ILE A 76 -3.13 -9.63 4.21
N VAL A 77 -2.66 -8.40 4.02
CA VAL A 77 -1.38 -7.94 4.56
C VAL A 77 -1.38 -7.94 6.08
N GLY A 78 -2.44 -7.41 6.71
CA GLY A 78 -2.55 -7.37 8.16
C GLY A 78 -2.54 -8.76 8.80
N PHE A 79 -3.31 -9.70 8.24
CA PHE A 79 -3.33 -11.08 8.72
C PHE A 79 -1.99 -11.79 8.49
N PHE A 80 -1.34 -11.57 7.35
CA PHE A 80 -0.02 -12.12 7.09
C PHE A 80 1.02 -11.62 8.11
N ILE A 81 1.06 -10.31 8.39
CA ILE A 81 1.94 -9.72 9.41
C ILE A 81 1.63 -10.29 10.80
N PHE A 82 0.35 -10.44 11.15
CA PHE A 82 -0.08 -11.05 12.41
C PHE A 82 0.43 -12.49 12.55
N LEU A 83 0.31 -13.32 11.50
CA LEU A 83 0.81 -14.69 11.52
C LEU A 83 2.32 -14.75 11.67
N VAL A 84 3.06 -13.97 10.89
CA VAL A 84 4.54 -13.94 10.97
C VAL A 84 5.01 -13.46 12.35
N GLY A 85 4.39 -12.40 12.89
CA GLY A 85 4.65 -11.92 14.25
C GLY A 85 4.31 -12.97 15.31
N GLY A 86 3.20 -13.69 15.15
CA GLY A 86 2.81 -14.80 16.02
C GLY A 86 3.85 -15.92 16.04
N LEU A 87 4.35 -16.33 14.87
CA LEU A 87 5.40 -17.36 14.77
C LEU A 87 6.69 -16.92 15.45
N GLY A 88 7.14 -15.67 15.21
CA GLY A 88 8.36 -15.13 15.83
C GLY A 88 8.24 -15.01 17.35
N CYS A 89 7.10 -14.50 17.84
CA CYS A 89 6.85 -14.36 19.28
C CYS A 89 6.72 -15.73 19.97
N CYS A 90 5.86 -16.63 19.46
CA CYS A 90 5.69 -17.97 20.03
C CYS A 90 6.99 -18.79 19.96
N GLY A 91 7.73 -18.71 18.85
CA GLY A 91 9.02 -19.39 18.72
C GLY A 91 10.02 -18.94 19.78
N ALA A 92 10.13 -17.62 20.02
CA ALA A 92 11.02 -17.09 21.03
C ALA A 92 10.54 -17.36 22.48
N CYS A 93 9.25 -17.15 22.76
CA CYS A 93 8.64 -17.34 24.08
C CYS A 93 8.67 -18.81 24.52
N CYS A 94 8.17 -19.71 23.67
CA CYS A 94 8.10 -21.14 23.93
C CYS A 94 9.43 -21.87 23.72
N GLN A 95 10.49 -21.15 23.27
CA GLN A 95 11.79 -21.73 22.95
C GLN A 95 11.68 -22.90 21.95
N ASN A 96 10.73 -22.81 21.00
CA ASN A 96 10.49 -23.85 20.02
C ASN A 96 11.33 -23.58 18.76
N ARG A 97 12.35 -24.42 18.55
CA ARG A 97 13.27 -24.31 17.40
C ARG A 97 12.56 -24.39 16.06
N VAL A 98 11.56 -25.28 15.92
CA VAL A 98 10.83 -25.45 14.67
C VAL A 98 10.09 -24.16 14.30
N LEU A 99 9.41 -23.53 15.26
CA LEU A 99 8.72 -22.25 15.02
C LEU A 99 9.70 -21.12 14.67
N LEU A 100 10.86 -21.05 15.34
CA LEU A 100 11.90 -20.07 15.03
C LEU A 100 12.49 -20.27 13.62
N VAL A 101 12.71 -21.51 13.21
CA VAL A 101 13.21 -21.84 11.87
C VAL A 101 12.18 -21.50 10.80
N VAL A 102 10.90 -21.83 11.00
CA VAL A 102 9.83 -21.47 10.07
C VAL A 102 9.71 -19.96 9.94
N TYR A 103 9.73 -19.22 11.06
CA TYR A 103 9.77 -17.76 11.06
C TYR A 103 10.96 -17.22 10.26
N ALA A 104 12.18 -17.72 10.52
CA ALA A 104 13.38 -17.27 9.84
C ALA A 104 13.33 -17.54 8.33
N ILE A 105 12.79 -18.69 7.90
CA ILE A 105 12.61 -19.03 6.48
C ILE A 105 11.64 -18.05 5.81
N ILE A 106 10.49 -17.77 6.44
CA ILE A 106 9.51 -16.82 5.88
C ILE A 106 10.14 -15.44 5.73
N VAL A 107 10.81 -14.93 6.77
CA VAL A 107 11.48 -13.62 6.71
C VAL A 107 12.61 -13.60 5.68
N ALA A 108 13.36 -14.69 5.53
CA ALA A 108 14.41 -14.80 4.50
C ALA A 108 13.83 -14.79 3.08
N ILE A 109 12.69 -15.46 2.84
CA ILE A 109 11.99 -15.42 1.56
C ILE A 109 11.52 -13.98 1.26
N LEU A 110 10.96 -13.28 2.24
CA LEU A 110 10.55 -11.88 2.09
C LEU A 110 11.73 -10.97 1.76
N LEU A 111 12.88 -11.20 2.40
CA LEU A 111 14.12 -10.47 2.12
C LEU A 111 14.59 -10.70 0.67
N ILE A 112 14.60 -11.95 0.21
CA ILE A 112 14.99 -12.26 -1.18
C ILE A 112 13.99 -11.63 -2.15
N ALA A 113 12.69 -11.76 -1.89
CA ALA A 113 11.65 -11.14 -2.71
C ALA A 113 11.81 -9.62 -2.79
N GLN A 114 12.18 -8.97 -1.69
CA GLN A 114 12.44 -7.53 -1.66
C GLN A 114 13.67 -7.14 -2.49
N ILE A 115 14.78 -7.89 -2.39
CA ILE A 115 15.98 -7.66 -3.20
C ILE A 115 15.65 -7.84 -4.70
N VAL A 116 14.95 -8.91 -5.05
CA VAL A 116 14.54 -9.19 -6.44
C VAL A 116 13.61 -8.08 -6.94
N GLY A 117 12.63 -7.67 -6.13
CA GLY A 117 11.71 -6.58 -6.48
C GLY A 117 12.44 -5.26 -6.76
N VAL A 118 13.41 -4.90 -5.92
CA VAL A 118 14.24 -3.70 -6.14
C VAL A 118 15.08 -3.83 -7.41
N ALA A 119 15.70 -5.00 -7.65
CA ALA A 119 16.50 -5.23 -8.84
C ALA A 119 15.67 -5.16 -10.13
N LEU A 120 14.48 -5.76 -10.14
CA LEU A 120 13.55 -5.70 -11.27
C LEU A 120 13.06 -4.27 -11.51
N PHE A 121 12.69 -3.55 -10.46
CA PHE A 121 12.25 -2.16 -10.57
C PHE A 121 13.37 -1.25 -11.13
N ALA A 122 14.61 -1.47 -10.71
CA ALA A 122 15.75 -0.71 -11.22
C ALA A 122 16.09 -1.07 -12.68
N GLY A 123 16.02 -2.36 -13.05
CA GLY A 123 16.37 -2.85 -14.39
C GLY A 123 15.31 -2.56 -15.46
N PHE A 124 14.03 -2.56 -15.08
CA PHE A 124 12.90 -2.44 -16.00
C PHE A 124 12.05 -1.19 -15.72
N ARG A 125 12.68 -0.11 -15.24
CA ARG A 125 11.95 1.11 -14.84
C ARG A 125 11.10 1.69 -15.97
N SER A 126 11.61 1.70 -17.20
CA SER A 126 10.86 2.22 -18.36
C SER A 126 9.66 1.33 -18.72
N GLU A 127 9.83 0.02 -18.73
CA GLU A 127 8.75 -0.93 -19.01
C GLU A 127 7.67 -0.89 -17.92
N PHE A 128 8.09 -0.69 -16.66
CA PHE A 128 7.17 -0.47 -15.56
C PHE A 128 6.37 0.83 -15.74
N ASP A 129 7.05 1.94 -16.04
CA ASP A 129 6.40 3.23 -16.32
C ASP A 129 5.38 3.10 -17.46
N ASP A 130 5.73 2.45 -18.56
CA ASP A 130 4.87 2.22 -19.71
C ASP A 130 3.69 1.28 -19.39
N SER A 131 3.93 0.22 -18.61
CA SER A 131 2.88 -0.71 -18.19
C SER A 131 1.85 -0.03 -17.29
N VAL A 132 2.31 0.81 -16.36
CA VAL A 132 1.45 1.61 -15.50
C VAL A 132 0.63 2.58 -16.33
N LYS A 133 1.27 3.36 -17.22
CA LYS A 133 0.56 4.27 -18.13
C LYS A 133 -0.48 3.55 -18.96
N LYS A 134 -0.12 2.40 -19.55
CA LYS A 134 -1.03 1.60 -20.39
C LYS A 134 -2.24 1.13 -19.60
N GLY A 135 -2.05 0.64 -18.37
CA GLY A 135 -3.16 0.23 -17.51
C GLY A 135 -4.11 1.38 -17.19
N PHE A 136 -3.59 2.55 -16.82
CA PHE A 136 -4.42 3.73 -16.60
C PHE A 136 -5.12 4.21 -17.86
N LYS A 137 -4.45 4.18 -19.02
CA LYS A 137 -5.05 4.57 -20.31
C LYS A 137 -6.17 3.62 -20.71
N ASP A 138 -5.99 2.32 -20.54
CA ASP A 138 -6.99 1.32 -20.88
C ASP A 138 -8.27 1.52 -20.04
N ILE A 139 -8.12 1.73 -18.73
CA ILE A 139 -9.26 2.04 -17.86
C ILE A 139 -9.91 3.36 -18.26
N LEU A 140 -9.11 4.40 -18.52
CA LEU A 140 -9.62 5.70 -18.95
C LEU A 140 -10.36 5.63 -20.28
N GLN A 141 -9.92 4.80 -21.23
CA GLN A 141 -10.56 4.71 -22.55
C GLN A 141 -11.79 3.80 -22.56
N THR A 142 -11.82 2.78 -21.70
CA THR A 142 -12.87 1.74 -21.74
C THR A 142 -13.97 1.95 -20.70
N LYS A 143 -13.68 2.65 -19.59
CA LYS A 143 -14.60 2.78 -18.46
C LYS A 143 -14.99 4.21 -18.11
N TYR A 144 -14.16 5.21 -18.44
CA TYR A 144 -14.47 6.60 -18.15
C TYR A 144 -15.57 7.13 -19.07
N ASN A 145 -16.51 7.85 -18.48
CA ASN A 145 -17.59 8.54 -19.15
C ASN A 145 -17.58 10.02 -18.76
N THR A 146 -17.41 10.87 -19.77
CA THR A 146 -17.29 12.33 -19.63
C THR A 146 -18.53 12.99 -19.00
N THR A 147 -19.69 12.34 -19.00
CA THR A 147 -20.87 12.84 -18.27
C THR A 147 -20.71 12.78 -16.74
N GLY A 148 -19.76 11.97 -16.23
CA GLY A 148 -19.39 11.96 -14.81
C GLY A 148 -20.45 11.38 -13.87
N ASN A 149 -21.39 10.60 -14.39
CA ASN A 149 -22.49 10.04 -13.60
C ASN A 149 -22.14 8.70 -12.92
N ASP A 150 -21.07 8.04 -13.38
CA ASP A 150 -20.52 6.86 -12.75
C ASP A 150 -19.35 7.22 -11.84
N ASP A 151 -19.06 6.29 -10.95
CA ASP A 151 -18.17 6.49 -9.83
C ASP A 151 -16.70 6.48 -10.20
N LEU A 152 -16.37 5.70 -11.23
CA LEU A 152 -15.04 5.64 -11.76
C LEU A 152 -14.71 7.01 -12.36
N SER A 153 -15.61 7.56 -13.17
CA SER A 153 -15.46 8.89 -13.76
C SER A 153 -15.34 9.99 -12.72
N GLN A 154 -16.13 9.93 -11.64
CA GLN A 154 -16.00 10.89 -10.53
C GLN A 154 -14.66 10.78 -9.80
N SER A 155 -14.14 9.56 -9.59
CA SER A 155 -12.81 9.33 -9.03
C SER A 155 -11.70 9.94 -9.89
N TYR A 156 -11.80 9.76 -11.21
CA TYR A 156 -10.86 10.38 -12.15
C TYR A 156 -10.98 11.90 -12.14
N ASN A 157 -12.20 12.46 -12.09
CA ASN A 157 -12.40 13.91 -11.99
C ASN A 157 -11.81 14.50 -10.70
N ALA A 158 -11.97 13.81 -9.57
CA ALA A 158 -11.33 14.19 -8.31
C ALA A 158 -9.79 14.17 -8.42
N LEU A 159 -9.22 13.16 -9.10
CA LEU A 159 -7.79 13.07 -9.36
C LEU A 159 -7.31 14.22 -10.25
N PHE A 160 -8.03 14.53 -11.34
CA PHE A 160 -7.72 15.66 -12.23
C PHE A 160 -7.74 17.00 -11.49
N ASN A 161 -8.68 17.16 -10.58
CA ASN A 161 -8.76 18.36 -9.76
C ASN A 161 -7.64 18.42 -8.71
N LEU A 162 -7.39 17.32 -7.99
CA LEU A 162 -6.41 17.26 -6.90
C LEU A 162 -4.97 17.47 -7.38
N TYR A 163 -4.63 16.90 -8.52
CA TYR A 163 -3.28 16.97 -9.10
C TYR A 163 -3.16 18.01 -10.22
N GLU A 164 -4.23 18.79 -10.45
CA GLU A 164 -4.30 19.81 -11.50
C GLU A 164 -3.79 19.31 -12.86
N CYS A 165 -4.34 18.19 -13.31
CA CYS A 165 -3.88 17.44 -14.47
C CYS A 165 -5.05 16.92 -15.32
N CYS A 166 -4.78 16.47 -16.54
CA CYS A 166 -5.80 15.89 -17.42
C CYS A 166 -5.26 14.74 -18.27
N GLY A 167 -5.96 13.60 -18.24
CA GLY A 167 -5.54 12.37 -18.92
C GLY A 167 -4.27 11.77 -18.31
N VAL A 168 -3.77 10.69 -18.91
CA VAL A 168 -2.62 9.95 -18.34
C VAL A 168 -1.31 10.65 -18.70
N ASP A 169 -0.95 10.68 -19.99
CA ASP A 169 0.17 11.46 -20.51
C ASP A 169 -0.31 12.84 -20.98
N SER A 170 -1.54 12.95 -21.47
CA SER A 170 -2.14 14.22 -21.88
C SER A 170 -3.66 14.09 -22.03
N ALA A 171 -4.34 15.23 -22.22
CA ALA A 171 -5.77 15.25 -22.53
C ALA A 171 -6.14 14.56 -23.86
N ALA A 172 -5.16 14.25 -24.73
CA ALA A 172 -5.41 13.44 -25.91
C ALA A 172 -5.91 12.02 -25.55
N ASP A 173 -5.52 11.51 -24.38
CA ASP A 173 -5.89 10.18 -23.89
C ASP A 173 -7.38 10.08 -23.50
N MET A 174 -8.08 11.20 -23.34
CA MET A 174 -9.53 11.22 -23.02
C MET A 174 -10.38 10.62 -24.14
N PRO A 175 -11.52 9.98 -23.84
CA PRO A 175 -12.39 9.43 -24.88
C PRO A 175 -13.05 10.54 -25.72
N ASP A 176 -13.54 11.60 -25.09
CA ASP A 176 -14.29 12.67 -25.76
C ASP A 176 -13.48 13.93 -26.03
N ASN A 177 -13.83 14.66 -27.08
CA ASN A 177 -13.17 15.93 -27.43
C ASN A 177 -13.54 17.08 -26.48
N ASN A 178 -14.72 17.02 -25.86
CA ASN A 178 -15.13 17.93 -24.79
C ASN A 178 -14.60 17.37 -23.48
N LEU A 179 -13.84 18.17 -22.75
CA LEU A 179 -13.19 17.73 -21.52
C LEU A 179 -14.06 18.08 -20.30
N PRO A 180 -13.94 17.33 -19.20
CA PRO A 180 -14.55 17.69 -17.93
C PRO A 180 -13.96 19.02 -17.43
N LYS A 181 -14.73 19.77 -16.64
CA LYS A 181 -14.31 21.10 -16.14
C LYS A 181 -13.02 21.05 -15.32
N GLU A 182 -12.76 19.93 -14.65
CA GLU A 182 -11.57 19.68 -13.83
C GLU A 182 -10.28 19.61 -14.65
N CYS A 183 -10.40 19.35 -15.96
CA CYS A 183 -9.27 19.34 -16.90
C CYS A 183 -8.92 20.72 -17.46
N CYS A 184 -9.81 21.71 -17.33
CA CYS A 184 -9.64 23.03 -17.91
C CYS A 184 -9.06 24.00 -16.87
N ALA A 185 -8.11 24.85 -17.27
CA ALA A 185 -7.47 25.78 -16.34
C ALA A 185 -8.32 27.04 -16.09
N SER A 186 -8.97 27.60 -17.11
CA SER A 186 -9.81 28.81 -16.98
C SER A 186 -11.15 28.76 -17.73
N SER A 187 -11.23 28.08 -18.87
CA SER A 187 -12.37 28.11 -19.80
C SER A 187 -13.20 26.82 -19.71
N ASN A 188 -14.51 26.92 -19.49
CA ASN A 188 -15.40 25.76 -19.36
C ASN A 188 -16.64 25.85 -20.27
N PRO A 189 -16.92 24.84 -21.12
CA PRO A 189 -16.09 23.65 -21.41
C PRO A 189 -14.89 23.98 -22.32
N CYS A 190 -13.78 23.25 -22.16
CA CYS A 190 -12.63 23.29 -23.06
C CYS A 190 -12.54 22.00 -23.92
N SER A 191 -11.89 22.10 -25.07
CA SER A 191 -11.59 20.98 -25.97
C SER A 191 -10.14 20.53 -25.85
N LYS A 192 -9.82 19.29 -26.26
CA LYS A 192 -8.45 18.75 -26.34
C LYS A 192 -7.43 19.65 -27.05
N SER A 193 -7.87 20.48 -28.00
CA SER A 193 -7.00 21.39 -28.77
C SER A 193 -6.87 22.78 -28.15
N SER A 194 -7.51 23.04 -27.01
CA SER A 194 -7.46 24.34 -26.36
C SER A 194 -6.10 24.55 -25.71
N THR A 195 -5.59 25.77 -25.73
CA THR A 195 -4.34 26.15 -25.02
C THR A 195 -4.50 26.15 -23.51
N ASP A 196 -5.72 25.98 -23.01
CA ASP A 196 -6.14 26.11 -21.61
C ASP A 196 -6.39 24.74 -20.94
N VAL A 197 -5.70 23.70 -21.41
CA VAL A 197 -5.83 22.32 -20.92
C VAL A 197 -4.65 21.95 -20.02
N ARG A 198 -4.94 21.32 -18.88
CA ARG A 198 -3.92 20.87 -17.92
C ARG A 198 -3.04 19.74 -18.48
N SER A 199 -1.80 19.64 -17.98
CA SER A 199 -0.84 18.59 -18.39
C SER A 199 -1.25 17.19 -17.94
N GLY A 200 -0.64 16.14 -18.50
CA GLY A 200 -0.89 14.75 -18.09
C GLY A 200 -0.66 14.47 -16.61
N CYS A 201 -1.51 13.63 -16.03
CA CYS A 201 -1.47 13.28 -14.60
C CYS A 201 -0.28 12.41 -14.23
N TYR A 202 0.20 11.57 -15.14
CA TYR A 202 1.32 10.69 -14.86
C TYR A 202 2.59 11.49 -14.56
N THR A 203 2.86 12.56 -15.32
CA THR A 203 4.03 13.43 -15.08
C THR A 203 3.92 14.13 -13.72
N LYS A 204 2.75 14.70 -13.41
CA LYS A 204 2.51 15.35 -12.11
C LYS A 204 2.67 14.38 -10.94
N LEU A 205 2.14 13.17 -11.08
CA LEU A 205 2.28 12.12 -10.07
C LEU A 205 3.74 11.68 -9.93
N LYS A 206 4.47 11.52 -11.04
CA LYS A 206 5.88 11.15 -11.04
C LYS A 206 6.75 12.23 -10.38
N ASP A 207 6.51 13.50 -10.65
CA ASP A 207 7.21 14.61 -10.00
C ASP A 207 6.98 14.60 -8.48
N GLN A 208 5.74 14.34 -8.05
CA GLN A 208 5.41 14.18 -6.63
C GLN A 208 6.11 12.95 -6.02
N ILE A 209 6.12 11.81 -6.70
CA ILE A 209 6.83 10.61 -6.22
C ILE A 209 8.34 10.86 -6.13
N ASP A 210 8.93 11.50 -7.15
CA ASP A 210 10.36 11.79 -7.20
C ASP A 210 10.78 12.72 -6.06
N GLN A 211 9.90 13.63 -5.61
CA GLN A 211 10.13 14.45 -4.42
C GLN A 211 10.28 13.61 -3.14
N TYR A 212 9.50 12.54 -2.98
CA TYR A 212 9.53 11.66 -1.82
C TYR A 212 10.41 10.42 -2.01
N ASN A 213 11.04 10.25 -3.17
CA ASN A 213 11.80 9.05 -3.52
C ASN A 213 12.90 8.72 -2.50
N SER A 214 13.57 9.75 -1.95
CA SER A 214 14.58 9.55 -0.89
C SER A 214 14.01 8.87 0.36
N ILE A 215 12.77 9.19 0.74
CA ILE A 215 12.09 8.58 1.89
C ILE A 215 11.72 7.13 1.58
N PHE A 216 11.19 6.86 0.39
CA PHE A 216 10.86 5.50 -0.03
C PHE A 216 12.09 4.57 -0.03
N ILE A 217 13.21 5.05 -0.58
CA ILE A 217 14.48 4.33 -0.55
C ILE A 217 14.92 4.08 0.90
N GLY A 218 14.84 5.11 1.76
CA GLY A 218 15.18 5.00 3.18
C GLY A 218 14.36 3.95 3.94
N VAL A 219 13.05 3.91 3.71
CA VAL A 219 12.17 2.87 4.28
C VAL A 219 12.56 1.49 3.76
N GLY A 220 12.80 1.34 2.45
CA GLY A 220 13.21 0.09 1.84
C GLY A 220 14.50 -0.48 2.43
N VAL A 221 15.54 0.34 2.56
CA VAL A 221 16.82 -0.05 3.16
C VAL A 221 16.65 -0.42 4.64
N SER A 222 15.84 0.35 5.38
CA SER A 222 15.56 0.08 6.79
C SER A 222 14.88 -1.27 6.98
N VAL A 223 13.90 -1.61 6.13
CA VAL A 223 13.23 -2.93 6.15
C VAL A 223 14.22 -4.06 5.84
N LEU A 224 15.12 -3.89 4.86
CA LEU A 224 16.15 -4.89 4.54
C LEU A 224 17.08 -5.17 5.73
N VAL A 225 17.64 -4.11 6.34
CA VAL A 225 18.52 -4.24 7.51
C VAL A 225 17.78 -4.91 8.66
N PHE A 226 16.54 -4.50 8.89
CA PHE A 226 15.73 -5.04 9.96
C PHE A 226 15.40 -6.53 9.77
N GLN A 227 15.04 -6.97 8.55
CA GLN A 227 14.81 -8.39 8.25
C GLN A 227 16.07 -9.23 8.47
N LEU A 228 17.25 -8.72 8.07
CA LEU A 228 18.53 -9.38 8.35
C LEU A 228 18.74 -9.58 9.85
N LEU A 229 18.50 -8.55 10.66
CA LEU A 229 18.63 -8.65 12.12
C LEU A 229 17.66 -9.68 12.72
N CYS A 230 16.39 -9.70 12.26
CA CYS A 230 15.42 -10.70 12.69
C CYS A 230 15.91 -12.13 12.40
N VAL A 231 16.39 -12.39 11.19
CA VAL A 231 16.92 -13.69 10.79
C VAL A 231 18.13 -14.08 11.63
N LEU A 232 19.09 -13.16 11.81
CA LEU A 232 20.28 -13.39 12.62
C LEU A 232 19.93 -13.73 14.07
N PHE A 233 19.06 -12.94 14.70
CA PHE A 233 18.64 -13.20 16.08
C PHE A 233 17.86 -14.51 16.20
N SER A 234 17.05 -14.88 15.22
CA SER A 234 16.34 -16.16 15.21
C SER A 234 17.30 -17.34 15.14
N PHE A 235 18.33 -17.27 14.30
CA PHE A 235 19.37 -18.31 14.23
C PHE A 235 20.19 -18.37 15.52
N CYS A 236 20.64 -17.23 16.06
CA CYS A 236 21.37 -17.18 17.32
C CYS A 236 20.56 -17.82 18.46
N LEU A 237 19.27 -17.49 18.55
CA LEU A 237 18.39 -18.06 19.56
C LEU A 237 18.14 -19.56 19.33
N CYS A 238 17.93 -19.98 18.08
CA CYS A 238 17.74 -21.38 17.73
C CYS A 238 18.97 -22.23 18.10
N VAL A 239 20.18 -21.75 17.81
CA VAL A 239 21.44 -22.43 18.16
C VAL A 239 21.69 -22.42 19.66
N ALA A 240 21.33 -21.33 20.36
CA ALA A 240 21.46 -21.28 21.82
C ALA A 240 20.56 -22.32 22.50
N ILE A 241 19.28 -22.38 22.10
CA ILE A 241 18.37 -23.44 22.55
C ILE A 241 18.97 -24.80 22.19
N GLY A 242 19.55 -24.90 20.98
CA GLY A 242 20.40 -25.99 20.44
C GLY A 242 21.30 -26.70 21.44
N ARG A 243 22.03 -25.89 22.20
CA ARG A 243 23.14 -26.32 23.06
C ARG A 243 22.71 -26.62 24.49
N ASP A 244 21.48 -26.25 24.85
CA ASP A 244 20.91 -26.44 26.19
C ASP A 244 20.07 -27.75 26.28
N GLU A 245 19.88 -28.47 25.16
CA GLU A 245 19.35 -29.85 25.11
C GLU A 245 20.50 -30.88 25.09
#